data_AF-A0A0F9E2E8-F1
#
_entry.id   AF-A0A0F9E2E8-F1
#
_cell.length_a   1.000
_cell.length_b   1.000
_cell.length_c   1.000
_cell.angle_alpha   90.00
_cell.angle_beta   90.00
_cell.angle_gamma   90.00
#
_symmetry.space_group_name_H-M   'P 1'
#
loop_
_entity.id
_entity.type
_entity.pdbx_description
1 polymer ?
#
loop_
_entity_poly.entity_id
_entity_poly.type
_entity_poly.pdbx_seq_one_letter_code
_entity_poly.pdbx_strand_id
1 'polypeptide(L)'
;GINISQDKLEMGYRDEAGWHELEEHNARLKPDRDYEVLLALNGTVATLVVNGKDVFTHVFAPRIIYGYQYNLNAGLVGIGANNSKARIDNVAVQVLPPEFTYESAEDFSDGVADGFTVLDGDWQVQGGDYDASAVVGDMAISRTSLEIRMSSLLEIGAMIQTDAIGGVVFDAYGPEDFKFVALSEDTQEVLIGHYTARRGWKVDASASWQISSNEAHELGLSIKGTTVSVLVDGQAVLGHSFNGVAVDGDFGLLSRDGATTFDDFTVRTNDPAFAGDNLLATAATQRGMAEELTEGQLASIASEAIDRWSAVSTIDASALAALRFEIVDLPGIILGRATENAVLIDPTAAGYGWFVDVTPKDDSEFRQMGGSLQPVAATERQALYSVDLLTVVLHEAGHVLGLDHMIEAYDVMASSLPIGVRRLPSDVSDLTVEIGLSELSRPLDVVSSLAGPSLVTSGSWDSHAAWASAQMTQVLPMYDGTPAAFGPLAGIVEADEGRFQYALAEG
;
A
#
# COMPACT_ATOMS: atom_id res chain seq x y z
N GLY A 1 -0.15 24.10 12.15
CA GLY A 1 0.28 24.74 13.41
C GLY A 1 -0.92 25.28 14.15
N ILE A 2 -0.91 25.25 15.49
CA ILE A 2 -1.94 25.87 16.34
C ILE A 2 -1.38 27.18 16.88
N ASN A 3 -2.03 28.31 16.59
CA ASN A 3 -1.66 29.62 17.10
C ASN A 3 -2.77 30.17 18.01
N ILE A 4 -2.60 29.92 19.31
CA ILE A 4 -3.55 30.35 20.35
C ILE A 4 -3.63 31.88 20.44
N SER A 5 -2.54 32.60 20.17
CA SER A 5 -2.49 34.06 20.32
C SER A 5 -3.34 34.78 19.27
N GLN A 6 -3.43 34.20 18.07
CA GLN A 6 -4.21 34.74 16.96
C GLN A 6 -5.56 34.05 16.79
N ASP A 7 -5.85 33.03 17.60
CA ASP A 7 -7.06 32.22 17.48
C ASP A 7 -7.18 31.49 16.12
N LYS A 8 -6.03 31.02 15.60
CA LYS A 8 -5.90 30.46 14.24
C LYS A 8 -5.19 29.12 14.19
N LEU A 9 -5.59 28.31 13.22
CA LEU A 9 -4.78 27.24 12.65
C LEU A 9 -4.01 27.81 11.47
N GLU A 10 -2.74 27.43 11.34
CA GLU A 10 -1.82 28.00 10.35
C GLU A 10 -1.03 26.87 9.68
N MET A 11 -0.80 26.98 8.37
CA MET A 11 0.10 26.10 7.63
C MET A 11 0.98 26.93 6.71
N GLY A 12 2.23 26.50 6.54
CA GLY A 12 3.23 27.28 5.85
C GLY A 12 4.59 26.61 5.86
N TYR A 13 5.62 27.36 5.50
CA TYR A 13 7.01 26.89 5.50
C TYR A 13 7.91 27.86 6.25
N ARG A 14 9.14 27.41 6.51
CA ARG A 14 10.19 28.23 7.12
C ARG A 14 11.44 28.21 6.27
N ASP A 15 11.97 29.38 5.96
CA ASP A 15 13.26 29.56 5.28
C ASP A 15 14.20 30.48 6.10
N GLU A 16 15.21 31.04 5.45
CA GLU A 16 16.15 31.98 6.08
C GLU A 16 15.50 33.32 6.47
N ALA A 17 14.45 33.74 5.75
CA ALA A 17 13.71 34.97 6.02
C ALA A 17 12.72 34.82 7.20
N GLY A 18 12.37 33.59 7.55
CA GLY A 18 11.56 33.27 8.72
C GLY A 18 10.43 32.31 8.41
N TRP A 19 9.35 32.41 9.18
CA TRP A 19 8.11 31.68 8.92
C TRP A 19 7.29 32.43 7.87
N HIS A 20 6.67 31.66 6.97
CA HIS A 20 5.75 32.16 5.95
C HIS A 20 4.45 31.40 6.08
N GLU A 21 3.39 32.07 6.51
CA GLU A 21 2.05 31.52 6.60
C GLU A 21 1.39 31.53 5.22
N LEU A 22 0.98 30.35 4.74
CA LEU A 22 0.36 30.16 3.43
C LEU A 22 -1.16 29.95 3.52
N GLU A 23 -1.61 29.28 4.58
CA GLU A 23 -3.02 29.01 4.84
C GLU A 23 -3.35 29.29 6.30
N GLU A 24 -4.46 29.97 6.56
CA GLU A 24 -4.91 30.31 7.91
C GLU A 24 -6.42 30.07 8.08
N HIS A 25 -6.83 29.48 9.20
CA HIS A 25 -8.23 29.25 9.51
C HIS A 25 -8.56 29.61 10.96
N ASN A 26 -9.62 30.37 11.19
CA ASN A 26 -10.07 30.71 12.55
C ASN A 26 -10.64 29.47 13.25
N ALA A 27 -10.17 29.15 14.47
CA ALA A 27 -10.52 27.87 15.10
C ALA A 27 -11.01 27.96 16.56
N ARG A 28 -11.29 29.16 17.09
CA ARG A 28 -11.80 29.38 18.46
C ARG A 28 -10.98 28.65 19.53
N LEU A 29 -9.66 28.63 19.32
CA LEU A 29 -8.65 28.10 20.19
C LEU A 29 -8.61 28.84 21.52
N LYS A 30 -8.27 28.12 22.58
CA LYS A 30 -8.19 28.60 23.95
C LYS A 30 -6.92 28.07 24.60
N PRO A 31 -6.26 28.88 25.46
CA PRO A 31 -5.17 28.39 26.29
C PRO A 31 -5.68 27.32 27.27
N ASP A 32 -4.74 26.53 27.79
CA ASP A 32 -4.99 25.48 28.80
C ASP A 32 -6.02 24.42 28.39
N ARG A 33 -6.06 24.13 27.08
CA ARG A 33 -6.93 23.10 26.51
C ARG A 33 -6.11 22.18 25.62
N ASP A 34 -6.43 20.89 25.69
CA ASP A 34 -5.83 19.89 24.83
C ASP A 34 -6.53 19.88 23.47
N TYR A 35 -5.73 19.74 22.41
CA TYR A 35 -6.18 19.67 21.02
C TYR A 35 -5.63 18.39 20.41
N GLU A 36 -6.51 17.60 19.82
CA GLU A 36 -6.11 16.47 18.99
C GLU A 36 -5.76 17.00 17.60
N VAL A 37 -4.58 16.63 17.09
CA VAL A 37 -4.07 17.12 15.81
C VAL A 37 -3.60 15.95 14.97
N LEU A 38 -4.16 15.83 13.77
CA LEU A 38 -3.71 14.90 12.74
C LEU A 38 -3.16 15.69 11.56
N LEU A 39 -1.90 15.45 11.20
CA LEU A 39 -1.31 15.95 9.96
C LEU A 39 -1.16 14.78 8.99
N ALA A 40 -1.92 14.81 7.90
CA ALA A 40 -1.79 13.87 6.78
C ALA A 40 -0.98 14.53 5.66
N LEU A 41 0.05 13.85 5.17
CA LEU A 41 0.89 14.29 4.07
C LEU A 41 0.69 13.32 2.89
N ASN A 42 0.31 13.82 1.72
CA ASN A 42 0.21 13.04 0.49
C ASN A 42 0.87 13.82 -0.67
N GLY A 43 2.03 13.35 -1.13
CA GLY A 43 2.80 14.03 -2.17
C GLY A 43 3.17 15.46 -1.75
N THR A 44 2.64 16.45 -2.47
CA THR A 44 2.79 17.88 -2.18
C THR A 44 1.71 18.45 -1.27
N VAL A 45 0.72 17.64 -0.88
CA VAL A 45 -0.46 18.08 -0.16
C VAL A 45 -0.32 17.80 1.32
N ALA A 46 -0.61 18.80 2.14
CA ALA A 46 -0.74 18.66 3.58
C ALA A 46 -2.18 18.96 4.00
N THR A 47 -2.79 18.03 4.74
CA THR A 47 -4.10 18.19 5.35
C THR A 47 -3.94 18.14 6.86
N LEU A 48 -4.35 19.21 7.55
CA LEU A 48 -4.36 19.27 9.00
C LEU A 48 -5.80 19.16 9.50
N VAL A 49 -6.03 18.22 10.41
CA VAL A 49 -7.31 18.02 11.09
C VAL A 49 -7.12 18.30 12.57
N VAL A 50 -7.99 19.13 13.14
CA VAL A 50 -7.98 19.45 14.57
C VAL A 50 -9.30 19.04 15.22
N ASN A 51 -9.21 18.31 16.34
CA ASN A 51 -10.32 17.71 17.09
C ASN A 51 -11.30 16.91 16.21
N GLY A 52 -10.78 16.27 15.16
CA GLY A 52 -11.57 15.49 14.20
C GLY A 52 -12.62 16.29 13.42
N LYS A 53 -12.59 17.64 13.47
CA LYS A 53 -13.65 18.49 12.92
C LYS A 53 -13.14 19.58 12.00
N ASP A 54 -12.11 20.30 12.42
CA ASP A 54 -11.58 21.42 11.64
C ASP A 54 -10.54 20.86 10.66
N VAL A 55 -10.94 20.72 9.39
CA VAL A 55 -10.08 20.22 8.31
C VAL A 55 -9.65 21.40 7.45
N PHE A 56 -8.35 21.54 7.23
CA PHE A 56 -7.84 22.47 6.23
C PHE A 56 -6.64 21.86 5.50
N THR A 57 -6.54 22.18 4.21
CA THR A 57 -5.61 21.57 3.27
C THR A 57 -4.82 22.65 2.56
N HIS A 58 -3.53 22.41 2.35
CA HIS A 58 -2.69 23.25 1.51
C HIS A 58 -1.88 22.37 0.56
N VAL A 59 -1.71 22.85 -0.67
CA VAL A 59 -0.86 22.21 -1.68
C VAL A 59 0.43 23.01 -1.78
N PHE A 60 1.53 22.42 -1.35
CA PHE A 60 2.85 23.03 -1.47
C PHE A 60 3.39 22.87 -2.89
N ALA A 61 4.24 23.81 -3.33
CA ALA A 61 5.09 23.52 -4.48
C ALA A 61 6.09 22.40 -4.11
N PRO A 62 6.42 21.46 -5.02
CA PRO A 62 7.50 20.52 -4.80
C PRO A 62 8.80 21.26 -4.49
N ARG A 63 9.59 20.72 -3.55
CA ARG A 63 10.89 21.31 -3.21
C ARG A 63 11.93 20.85 -4.23
N ILE A 64 12.59 21.79 -4.90
CA ILE A 64 13.65 21.48 -5.86
C ILE A 64 15.02 21.54 -5.17
N ILE A 65 15.78 20.45 -5.20
CA ILE A 65 17.16 20.39 -4.72
C ILE A 65 18.02 19.72 -5.79
N TYR A 66 19.03 20.42 -6.31
CA TYR A 66 19.89 19.94 -7.41
C TYR A 66 19.13 19.46 -8.65
N GLY A 67 17.99 20.08 -8.95
CA GLY A 67 17.15 19.71 -10.09
C GLY A 67 16.19 18.54 -9.83
N TYR A 68 16.28 17.88 -8.68
CA TYR A 68 15.34 16.84 -8.27
C TYR A 68 14.20 17.44 -7.44
N GLN A 69 12.98 16.97 -7.71
CA GLN A 69 11.78 17.38 -6.99
C GLN A 69 11.53 16.46 -5.79
N TYR A 70 11.22 17.06 -4.64
CA TYR A 70 10.97 16.38 -3.39
C TYR A 70 9.62 16.79 -2.82
N ASN A 71 8.82 15.78 -2.47
CA ASN A 71 7.53 15.90 -1.81
C ASN A 71 7.65 16.15 -0.30
N LEU A 72 6.51 16.37 0.36
CA LEU A 72 6.45 16.55 1.81
C LEU A 72 6.81 15.28 2.59
N ASN A 73 6.72 14.10 1.95
CA ASN A 73 7.17 12.84 2.55
C ASN A 73 8.70 12.63 2.46
N ALA A 74 9.45 13.54 1.82
CA ALA A 74 10.89 13.48 1.75
C ALA A 74 11.54 14.32 2.87
N GLY A 75 11.82 13.69 4.01
CA GLY A 75 12.55 14.34 5.11
C GLY A 75 12.24 13.75 6.48
N LEU A 76 12.77 14.42 7.51
CA LEU A 76 12.46 14.10 8.91
C LEU A 76 11.15 14.77 9.30
N VAL A 77 10.27 14.02 9.99
CA VAL A 77 9.08 14.56 10.64
C VAL A 77 9.37 14.86 12.11
N GLY A 78 8.78 15.92 12.63
CA GLY A 78 8.97 16.32 14.02
C GLY A 78 7.89 17.25 14.54
N ILE A 79 7.95 17.50 15.84
CA ILE A 79 7.07 18.43 16.56
C ILE A 79 7.90 19.65 17.00
N GLY A 80 7.26 20.81 17.09
CA GLY A 80 7.94 22.05 17.47
C GLY A 80 7.01 23.06 18.10
N ALA A 81 7.58 23.94 18.91
CA ALA A 81 6.93 25.12 19.45
C ALA A 81 7.76 26.36 19.09
N ASN A 82 7.10 27.40 18.60
CA ASN A 82 7.74 28.67 18.27
C ASN A 82 7.37 29.71 19.33
N ASN A 83 8.36 30.33 19.96
CA ASN A 83 8.22 31.37 21.00
C ASN A 83 7.12 31.06 22.05
N SER A 84 6.98 29.79 22.42
CA SER A 84 5.90 29.31 23.27
C SER A 84 6.32 28.07 24.08
N LYS A 85 5.54 27.75 25.10
CA LYS A 85 5.63 26.48 25.82
C LYS A 85 4.49 25.59 25.34
N ALA A 86 4.81 24.42 24.81
CA ALA A 86 3.84 23.42 24.40
C ALA A 86 3.98 22.16 25.26
N ARG A 87 2.84 21.55 25.62
CA ARG A 87 2.78 20.17 26.11
C ARG A 87 2.25 19.33 24.96
N ILE A 88 3.05 18.37 24.51
CA ILE A 88 2.70 17.48 23.41
C ILE A 88 2.84 16.06 23.93
N ASP A 89 1.80 15.25 23.75
CA ASP A 89 1.72 13.88 24.23
C ASP A 89 0.98 13.02 23.20
N ASN A 90 1.11 11.70 23.30
CA ASN A 90 0.51 10.71 22.40
C ASN A 90 0.87 10.91 20.92
N VAL A 91 2.15 11.23 20.65
CA VAL A 91 2.64 11.40 19.28
C VAL A 91 2.83 10.03 18.64
N ALA A 92 2.03 9.76 17.61
CA ALA A 92 2.22 8.65 16.71
C ALA A 92 2.62 9.16 15.32
N VAL A 93 3.63 8.55 14.73
CA VAL A 93 3.97 8.72 13.31
C VAL A 93 3.67 7.39 12.65
N GLN A 94 2.80 7.42 11.66
CA GLN A 94 2.43 6.23 10.91
C GLN A 94 2.67 6.51 9.43
N VAL A 95 3.45 5.64 8.80
CA VAL A 95 3.44 5.47 7.36
C VAL A 95 2.54 4.27 7.14
N LEU A 96 1.27 4.52 6.86
CA LEU A 96 0.37 3.45 6.46
C LEU A 96 0.62 3.22 4.97
N PRO A 97 1.26 2.10 4.55
CA PRO A 97 1.03 1.66 3.18
C PRO A 97 -0.48 1.50 3.03
N PRO A 98 -1.11 2.13 2.03
CA PRO A 98 -2.51 1.85 1.79
C PRO A 98 -2.64 0.35 1.53
N GLU A 99 -3.40 -0.35 2.37
CA GLU A 99 -3.84 -1.69 2.06
C GLU A 99 -4.86 -1.54 0.93
N PHE A 100 -4.40 -1.80 -0.29
CA PHE A 100 -5.29 -1.81 -1.44
C PHE A 100 -6.20 -3.03 -1.33
N THR A 101 -7.49 -2.78 -1.44
CA THR A 101 -8.57 -3.77 -1.42
C THR A 101 -8.96 -4.17 -2.84
N TYR A 102 -8.46 -3.43 -3.83
CA TYR A 102 -8.63 -3.69 -5.25
C TYR A 102 -7.40 -3.19 -6.01
N GLU A 103 -6.96 -3.96 -6.98
CA GLU A 103 -5.92 -3.59 -7.95
C GLU A 103 -6.25 -4.27 -9.28
N SER A 104 -6.25 -3.52 -10.38
CA SER A 104 -6.37 -4.04 -11.75
C SER A 104 -5.26 -3.47 -12.61
N ALA A 105 -4.87 -4.21 -13.64
CA ALA A 105 -3.98 -3.67 -14.67
C ALA A 105 -4.27 -4.29 -16.03
N GLU A 106 -3.97 -3.53 -17.07
CA GLU A 106 -4.16 -3.85 -18.47
C GLU A 106 -2.88 -3.46 -19.23
N ASP A 107 -2.27 -4.44 -19.89
CA ASP A 107 -1.01 -4.32 -20.67
C ASP A 107 -1.25 -4.40 -22.18
N PHE A 108 -2.52 -4.52 -22.60
CA PHE A 108 -3.04 -4.56 -23.97
C PHE A 108 -2.36 -5.59 -24.90
N SER A 109 -1.56 -6.49 -24.35
CA SER A 109 -0.65 -7.37 -25.09
C SER A 109 -1.38 -8.50 -25.82
N ASP A 110 -2.63 -8.77 -25.43
CA ASP A 110 -3.49 -9.78 -26.05
C ASP A 110 -4.29 -9.24 -27.25
N GLY A 111 -4.17 -7.94 -27.55
CA GLY A 111 -4.89 -7.29 -28.64
C GLY A 111 -6.32 -6.83 -28.29
N VAL A 112 -6.67 -6.87 -27.01
CA VAL A 112 -7.95 -6.42 -26.46
C VAL A 112 -7.68 -5.33 -25.40
N ALA A 113 -8.65 -4.45 -25.17
CA ALA A 113 -8.59 -3.43 -24.13
C ALA A 113 -9.68 -3.77 -23.10
N ASP A 114 -9.39 -4.70 -22.20
CA ASP A 114 -10.36 -5.23 -21.26
C ASP A 114 -10.78 -4.17 -20.24
N GLY A 115 -12.08 -4.16 -19.92
CA GLY A 115 -12.65 -3.17 -19.01
C GLY A 115 -12.72 -1.73 -19.56
N PHE A 116 -12.33 -1.50 -20.82
CA PHE A 116 -12.43 -0.20 -21.49
C PHE A 116 -13.67 -0.09 -22.37
N THR A 117 -14.25 1.11 -22.41
CA THR A 117 -15.36 1.49 -23.28
C THR A 117 -15.06 2.83 -23.94
N VAL A 118 -14.99 2.84 -25.26
CA VAL A 118 -14.79 4.06 -26.05
C VAL A 118 -16.02 4.97 -25.93
N LEU A 119 -15.79 6.22 -25.54
CA LEU A 119 -16.82 7.27 -25.47
C LEU A 119 -16.73 8.24 -26.64
N ASP A 120 -15.52 8.56 -27.08
CA ASP A 120 -15.26 9.48 -28.18
C ASP A 120 -13.89 9.21 -28.85
N GLY A 121 -13.74 9.69 -30.08
CA GLY A 121 -12.53 9.53 -30.90
C GLY A 121 -12.27 8.12 -31.43
N ASP A 122 -11.14 7.96 -32.11
CA ASP A 122 -10.73 6.69 -32.70
C ASP A 122 -9.77 5.95 -31.76
N TRP A 123 -10.09 4.68 -31.47
CA TRP A 123 -9.32 3.82 -30.58
C TRP A 123 -9.09 2.44 -31.20
N GLN A 124 -7.92 1.87 -31.00
CA GLN A 124 -7.59 0.50 -31.41
C GLN A 124 -6.46 -0.05 -30.55
N VAL A 125 -6.42 -1.37 -30.34
CA VAL A 125 -5.24 -2.02 -29.78
C VAL A 125 -4.35 -2.48 -30.94
N GLN A 126 -3.10 -2.04 -30.95
CA GLN A 126 -2.12 -2.37 -31.98
C GLN A 126 -0.73 -2.53 -31.38
N GLY A 127 -0.08 -3.65 -31.68
CA GLY A 127 1.32 -3.86 -31.28
C GLY A 127 1.54 -4.09 -29.78
N GLY A 128 0.47 -4.30 -29.00
CA GLY A 128 0.51 -4.34 -27.54
C GLY A 128 0.21 -2.99 -26.90
N ASP A 129 -0.07 -1.96 -27.69
CA ASP A 129 -0.45 -0.63 -27.19
C ASP A 129 -1.92 -0.35 -27.44
N TYR A 130 -2.55 0.44 -26.58
CA TYR A 130 -3.86 1.03 -26.83
C TYR A 130 -3.69 2.41 -27.47
N ASP A 131 -3.94 2.48 -28.77
CA ASP A 131 -3.77 3.69 -29.56
C ASP A 131 -5.04 4.53 -29.57
N ALA A 132 -4.88 5.83 -29.31
CA ALA A 132 -5.92 6.84 -29.41
C ALA A 132 -5.54 7.93 -30.42
N SER A 133 -6.50 8.35 -31.24
CA SER A 133 -6.33 9.46 -32.17
C SER A 133 -7.47 10.47 -32.05
N ALA A 134 -7.13 11.73 -31.81
CA ALA A 134 -8.06 12.85 -31.79
C ALA A 134 -7.74 13.83 -32.93
N VAL A 135 -8.76 14.24 -33.67
CA VAL A 135 -8.62 15.32 -34.65
C VAL A 135 -8.31 16.63 -33.91
N VAL A 136 -7.53 17.52 -34.51
CA VAL A 136 -7.24 18.86 -33.94
C VAL A 136 -8.54 19.60 -33.61
N GLY A 137 -8.68 19.98 -32.34
CA GLY A 137 -9.86 20.59 -31.74
C GLY A 137 -10.65 19.63 -30.85
N ASP A 138 -10.60 18.33 -31.14
CA ASP A 138 -11.43 17.28 -30.56
C ASP A 138 -10.64 16.47 -29.51
N MET A 139 -11.29 15.44 -28.96
CA MET A 139 -10.74 14.54 -27.95
C MET A 139 -11.10 13.11 -28.30
N ALA A 140 -10.25 12.18 -27.88
CA ALA A 140 -10.54 10.76 -27.84
C ALA A 140 -10.58 10.34 -26.37
N ILE A 141 -11.67 9.72 -25.93
CA ILE A 141 -11.88 9.31 -24.54
C ILE A 141 -12.31 7.86 -24.51
N SER A 142 -11.58 7.04 -23.77
CA SER A 142 -11.97 5.68 -23.42
C SER A 142 -12.05 5.57 -21.91
N ARG A 143 -13.15 5.03 -21.39
CA ARG A 143 -13.40 4.95 -19.94
C ARG A 143 -13.32 3.53 -19.43
N THR A 144 -13.03 3.43 -18.15
CA THR A 144 -13.35 2.30 -17.29
C THR A 144 -14.25 2.80 -16.15
N SER A 145 -14.87 1.88 -15.43
CA SER A 145 -15.82 2.20 -14.37
C SER A 145 -15.56 1.34 -13.15
N LEU A 146 -15.43 2.00 -12.00
CA LEU A 146 -15.38 1.35 -10.70
C LEU A 146 -16.17 2.19 -9.70
N GLU A 147 -17.14 1.58 -9.01
CA GLU A 147 -17.88 2.27 -7.95
C GLU A 147 -17.01 2.35 -6.70
N ILE A 148 -16.45 3.53 -6.44
CA ILE A 148 -15.56 3.79 -5.32
C ILE A 148 -16.22 4.80 -4.38
N ARG A 149 -16.17 4.54 -3.07
CA ARG A 149 -16.56 5.49 -2.04
C ARG A 149 -15.67 6.72 -2.13
N MET A 150 -16.29 7.89 -2.12
CA MET A 150 -15.61 9.20 -2.14
C MET A 150 -14.50 9.43 -1.08
N SER A 151 -14.48 8.64 0.00
CA SER A 151 -13.44 8.70 1.05
C SER A 151 -12.21 7.85 0.78
N SER A 152 -12.29 6.94 -0.19
CA SER A 152 -11.23 6.00 -0.54
C SER A 152 -10.15 6.69 -1.37
N LEU A 153 -8.95 6.11 -1.33
CA LEU A 153 -7.86 6.43 -2.23
C LEU A 153 -8.12 5.72 -3.57
N LEU A 154 -7.96 6.43 -4.67
CA LEU A 154 -7.86 5.89 -6.02
C LEU A 154 -6.47 6.22 -6.56
N GLU A 155 -5.73 5.21 -6.99
CA GLU A 155 -4.49 5.39 -7.74
C GLU A 155 -4.69 4.90 -9.17
N ILE A 156 -4.17 5.67 -10.12
CA ILE A 156 -4.17 5.34 -11.54
C ILE A 156 -2.75 5.50 -12.07
N GLY A 157 -2.23 4.53 -12.80
CA GLY A 157 -0.96 4.63 -13.52
C GLY A 157 -1.15 4.24 -14.99
N ALA A 158 -0.36 4.81 -15.89
CA ALA A 158 -0.26 4.38 -17.28
C ALA A 158 1.08 4.80 -17.86
N MET A 159 1.65 4.00 -18.76
CA MET A 159 2.68 4.44 -19.68
C MET A 159 2.02 5.22 -20.82
N ILE A 160 2.51 6.42 -21.09
CA ILE A 160 1.91 7.35 -22.06
C ILE A 160 2.99 7.89 -22.99
N GLN A 161 2.78 7.74 -24.29
CA GLN A 161 3.54 8.46 -25.31
C GLN A 161 2.56 9.28 -26.15
N THR A 162 2.76 10.59 -26.23
CA THR A 162 1.84 11.51 -26.95
C THR A 162 2.60 12.47 -27.85
N ASP A 163 2.04 12.79 -29.00
CA ASP A 163 2.56 13.84 -29.90
C ASP A 163 1.87 15.20 -29.74
N ALA A 164 0.87 15.28 -28.85
CA ALA A 164 0.15 16.50 -28.53
C ALA A 164 -0.22 16.53 -27.04
N ILE A 165 -1.45 16.14 -26.69
CA ILE A 165 -1.93 16.03 -25.30
C ILE A 165 -2.45 14.63 -25.05
N GLY A 166 -1.85 13.94 -24.08
CA GLY A 166 -2.19 12.57 -23.70
C GLY A 166 -2.25 12.42 -22.18
N GLY A 167 -3.21 11.66 -21.65
CA GLY A 167 -3.41 11.59 -20.21
C GLY A 167 -4.52 10.69 -19.71
N VAL A 168 -4.93 10.96 -18.49
CA VAL A 168 -5.98 10.24 -17.75
C VAL A 168 -7.15 11.18 -17.47
N VAL A 169 -8.38 10.72 -17.73
CA VAL A 169 -9.61 11.36 -17.22
C VAL A 169 -10.03 10.73 -15.90
N PHE A 170 -10.65 11.51 -15.02
CA PHE A 170 -11.23 11.06 -13.75
C PHE A 170 -12.41 11.95 -13.35
N ASP A 171 -13.25 11.46 -12.45
CA ASP A 171 -14.54 12.09 -12.13
C ASP A 171 -15.35 12.40 -13.41
N ALA A 172 -15.35 11.45 -14.35
CA ALA A 172 -15.99 11.59 -15.63
C ALA A 172 -17.47 11.15 -15.55
N TYR A 173 -18.35 11.98 -16.08
CA TYR A 173 -19.78 11.67 -16.23
C TYR A 173 -20.18 11.45 -17.71
N GLY A 174 -19.20 11.58 -18.60
CA GLY A 174 -19.32 11.42 -20.05
C GLY A 174 -18.20 12.20 -20.78
N PRO A 175 -18.22 12.21 -22.12
CA PRO A 175 -17.19 12.92 -22.90
C PRO A 175 -17.30 14.46 -22.78
N GLU A 176 -18.35 14.97 -22.14
CA GLU A 176 -18.63 16.40 -22.02
C GLU A 176 -18.42 16.98 -20.62
N ASP A 177 -18.08 16.16 -19.62
CA ASP A 177 -17.90 16.58 -18.22
C ASP A 177 -16.94 15.62 -17.49
N PHE A 178 -15.71 16.07 -17.28
CA PHE A 178 -14.65 15.30 -16.62
C PHE A 178 -13.53 16.19 -16.09
N LYS A 179 -12.72 15.63 -15.19
CA LYS A 179 -11.42 16.17 -14.79
C LYS A 179 -10.30 15.39 -15.49
N PHE A 180 -9.13 15.99 -15.63
CA PHE A 180 -8.00 15.36 -16.32
C PHE A 180 -6.65 15.66 -15.66
N VAL A 181 -5.72 14.72 -15.85
CA VAL A 181 -4.28 14.95 -15.77
C VAL A 181 -3.68 14.57 -17.12
N ALA A 182 -2.85 15.42 -17.70
CA ALA A 182 -2.27 15.15 -19.02
C ALA A 182 -0.83 15.65 -19.15
N LEU A 183 -0.07 14.97 -19.99
CA LEU A 183 1.20 15.43 -20.55
C LEU A 183 0.90 16.25 -21.82
N SER A 184 1.56 17.40 -21.98
CA SER A 184 1.45 18.22 -23.20
C SER A 184 2.82 18.44 -23.83
N GLU A 185 3.04 17.83 -25.00
CA GLU A 185 4.26 18.00 -25.79
C GLU A 185 4.41 19.46 -26.26
N ASP A 186 3.33 20.07 -26.75
CA ASP A 186 3.30 21.45 -27.23
C ASP A 186 3.78 22.48 -26.19
N THR A 187 3.37 22.29 -24.94
CA THR A 187 3.66 23.24 -23.84
C THR A 187 4.84 22.82 -22.97
N GLN A 188 5.28 21.56 -23.07
CA GLN A 188 6.29 20.96 -22.19
C GLN A 188 5.87 21.06 -20.71
N GLU A 189 4.61 20.70 -20.45
CA GLU A 189 4.00 20.76 -19.13
C GLU A 189 3.21 19.49 -18.80
N VAL A 190 3.16 19.17 -17.50
CA VAL A 190 2.13 18.33 -16.91
C VAL A 190 0.98 19.23 -16.48
N LEU A 191 -0.23 18.87 -16.87
CA LEU A 191 -1.44 19.65 -16.69
C LEU A 191 -2.40 18.92 -15.76
N ILE A 192 -3.04 19.65 -14.84
CA ILE A 192 -4.25 19.22 -14.14
C ILE A 192 -5.36 20.20 -14.47
N GLY A 193 -6.55 19.69 -14.80
CA GLY A 193 -7.66 20.56 -15.11
C GLY A 193 -9.01 19.87 -15.18
N HIS A 194 -9.98 20.57 -15.77
CA HIS A 194 -11.30 20.04 -16.06
C HIS A 194 -11.82 20.50 -17.41
N TYR A 195 -12.76 19.73 -17.94
CA TYR A 195 -13.51 20.05 -19.14
C TYR A 195 -15.00 20.01 -18.84
N THR A 196 -15.72 21.02 -19.34
CA THR A 196 -17.18 20.93 -19.49
C THR A 196 -17.57 21.48 -20.85
N ALA A 197 -18.58 20.92 -21.52
CA ALA A 197 -19.05 21.46 -22.81
C ALA A 197 -19.40 22.96 -22.75
N ARG A 198 -19.82 23.47 -21.58
CA ARG A 198 -20.14 24.89 -21.38
C ARG A 198 -18.93 25.79 -21.22
N ARG A 199 -17.87 25.34 -20.55
CA ARG A 199 -16.70 26.17 -20.21
C ARG A 199 -15.45 25.84 -21.03
N GLY A 200 -15.51 24.76 -21.80
CA GLY A 200 -14.39 24.24 -22.55
C GLY A 200 -13.30 23.66 -21.64
N TRP A 201 -12.12 23.47 -22.22
CA TRP A 201 -10.93 22.98 -21.55
C TRP A 201 -10.33 24.05 -20.63
N LYS A 202 -10.09 23.70 -19.37
CA LYS A 202 -9.52 24.59 -18.38
C LYS A 202 -8.40 23.89 -17.62
N VAL A 203 -7.19 24.45 -17.74
CA VAL A 203 -6.04 24.09 -16.91
C VAL A 203 -6.16 24.81 -15.58
N ASP A 204 -6.12 24.06 -14.48
CA ASP A 204 -6.21 24.58 -13.11
C ASP A 204 -4.85 24.60 -12.40
N ALA A 205 -3.94 23.71 -12.79
CA ALA A 205 -2.53 23.72 -12.37
C ALA A 205 -1.63 23.15 -13.48
N SER A 206 -0.40 23.66 -13.59
CA SER A 206 0.62 23.11 -14.49
C SER A 206 2.01 23.14 -13.85
N ALA A 207 2.90 22.29 -14.34
CA ALA A 207 4.32 22.29 -14.00
C ALA A 207 5.14 21.84 -15.20
N SER A 208 6.32 22.44 -15.39
CA SER A 208 7.19 22.11 -16.52
C SER A 208 7.74 20.69 -16.42
N TRP A 209 7.68 19.94 -17.52
CA TRP A 209 8.27 18.61 -17.68
C TRP A 209 8.73 18.46 -19.14
N GLN A 210 9.90 17.86 -19.35
CA GLN A 210 10.38 17.64 -20.72
C GLN A 210 9.67 16.43 -21.31
N ILE A 211 8.98 16.62 -22.43
CA ILE A 211 8.15 15.62 -23.07
C ILE A 211 8.61 15.52 -24.53
N SER A 212 8.87 14.31 -24.99
CA SER A 212 9.23 14.04 -26.38
C SER A 212 8.24 13.07 -26.99
N SER A 213 7.79 13.32 -28.22
CA SER A 213 6.77 12.50 -28.90
C SER A 213 7.18 11.06 -29.21
N ASN A 214 8.44 10.71 -28.92
CA ASN A 214 9.04 9.39 -29.12
C ASN A 214 9.48 8.72 -27.80
N GLU A 215 9.11 9.30 -26.67
CA GLU A 215 9.44 8.81 -25.34
C GLU A 215 8.14 8.56 -24.56
N ALA A 216 8.00 7.35 -24.02
CA ALA A 216 6.90 7.02 -23.13
C ALA A 216 7.28 7.44 -21.70
N HIS A 217 6.35 8.06 -21.00
CA HIS A 217 6.47 8.45 -19.60
C HIS A 217 5.46 7.69 -18.75
N GLU A 218 5.85 7.28 -17.55
CA GLU A 218 4.92 6.74 -16.56
C GLU A 218 4.15 7.92 -15.94
N LEU A 219 2.85 8.03 -16.19
CA LEU A 219 1.97 9.01 -15.54
C LEU A 219 1.21 8.34 -14.39
N GLY A 220 1.50 8.75 -13.16
CA GLY A 220 0.86 8.25 -11.94
C GLY A 220 -0.01 9.31 -11.25
N LEU A 221 -1.22 8.95 -10.85
CA LEU A 221 -2.16 9.79 -10.12
C LEU A 221 -2.51 9.14 -8.78
N SER A 222 -2.56 9.95 -7.72
CA SER A 222 -3.10 9.59 -6.40
C SER A 222 -4.24 10.56 -6.08
N ILE A 223 -5.47 10.04 -6.03
CA ILE A 223 -6.70 10.82 -5.89
C ILE A 223 -7.40 10.43 -4.59
N LYS A 224 -7.68 11.42 -3.74
CA LYS A 224 -8.40 11.21 -2.47
C LYS A 224 -9.24 12.42 -2.11
N GLY A 225 -10.53 12.19 -1.87
CA GLY A 225 -11.48 13.26 -1.58
C GLY A 225 -11.53 14.25 -2.74
N THR A 226 -11.10 15.49 -2.51
CA THR A 226 -11.07 16.56 -3.54
C THR A 226 -9.70 16.75 -4.20
N THR A 227 -8.71 15.95 -3.80
CA THR A 227 -7.30 16.22 -4.10
C THR A 227 -6.74 15.19 -5.06
N VAL A 228 -5.92 15.65 -6.00
CA VAL A 228 -5.10 14.83 -6.89
C VAL A 228 -3.63 15.22 -6.73
N SER A 229 -2.76 14.22 -6.65
CA SER A 229 -1.30 14.35 -6.70
C SER A 229 -0.79 13.56 -7.90
N VAL A 230 0.18 14.12 -8.63
CA VAL A 230 0.68 13.58 -9.88
C VAL A 230 2.16 13.26 -9.77
N LEU A 231 2.52 12.08 -10.27
CA LEU A 231 3.89 11.64 -10.49
C LEU A 231 4.12 11.42 -11.98
N VAL A 232 5.33 11.73 -12.45
CA VAL A 232 5.83 11.35 -13.77
C VAL A 232 7.18 10.65 -13.57
N ASP A 233 7.33 9.45 -14.13
CA ASP A 233 8.53 8.59 -14.01
C ASP A 233 8.96 8.39 -12.54
N GLY A 234 7.98 8.12 -11.68
CA GLY A 234 8.15 7.97 -10.23
C GLY A 234 8.50 9.26 -9.47
N GLN A 235 8.63 10.41 -10.14
CA GLN A 235 8.89 11.71 -9.53
C GLN A 235 7.59 12.48 -9.37
N ALA A 236 7.29 12.98 -8.18
CA ALA A 236 6.13 13.85 -8.03
C ALA A 236 6.35 15.21 -8.67
N VAL A 237 5.37 15.64 -9.45
CA VAL A 237 5.46 16.82 -10.30
C VAL A 237 4.54 17.93 -9.81
N LEU A 238 3.26 17.62 -9.58
CA LEU A 238 2.30 18.63 -9.11
C LEU A 238 1.11 18.02 -8.37
N GLY A 239 0.31 18.87 -7.72
CA GLY A 239 -0.95 18.47 -7.11
C GLY A 239 -1.99 19.59 -7.20
N HIS A 240 -3.25 19.25 -7.06
CA HIS A 240 -4.35 20.20 -7.09
C HIS A 240 -5.50 19.75 -6.17
N SER A 241 -6.24 20.71 -5.62
CA SER A 241 -7.46 20.45 -4.87
C SER A 241 -8.64 21.13 -5.56
N PHE A 242 -9.62 20.33 -5.97
CA PHE A 242 -10.83 20.83 -6.62
C PHE A 242 -11.87 21.29 -5.57
N ASN A 243 -12.84 22.08 -6.02
CA ASN A 243 -13.97 22.50 -5.17
C ASN A 243 -15.04 21.41 -4.96
N GLY A 244 -14.83 20.21 -5.51
CA GLY A 244 -15.72 19.05 -5.43
C GLY A 244 -14.91 17.77 -5.34
N VAL A 245 -15.59 16.66 -5.03
CA VAL A 245 -14.98 15.33 -4.97
C VAL A 245 -14.36 14.97 -6.32
N ALA A 246 -13.22 14.28 -6.29
CA ALA A 246 -12.45 13.85 -7.46
C ALA A 246 -12.53 12.33 -7.71
N VAL A 247 -13.19 11.58 -6.82
CA VAL A 247 -13.34 10.11 -6.86
C VAL A 247 -14.81 9.69 -7.03
N ASP A 248 -15.67 10.54 -7.59
CA ASP A 248 -17.15 10.33 -7.64
C ASP A 248 -17.68 10.06 -9.06
N GLY A 249 -16.81 9.66 -9.98
CA GLY A 249 -17.17 9.37 -11.37
C GLY A 249 -16.20 8.40 -12.03
N ASP A 250 -16.47 8.09 -13.30
CA ASP A 250 -15.64 7.20 -14.10
C ASP A 250 -14.22 7.77 -14.29
N PHE A 251 -13.30 6.92 -14.70
CA PHE A 251 -11.93 7.31 -15.04
C PHE A 251 -11.48 6.56 -16.30
N GLY A 252 -10.36 6.94 -16.89
CA GLY A 252 -9.90 6.33 -18.13
C GLY A 252 -8.82 7.14 -18.82
N LEU A 253 -8.73 6.99 -20.13
CA LEU A 253 -7.63 7.49 -20.94
C LEU A 253 -8.11 8.60 -21.90
N LEU A 254 -7.21 9.54 -22.17
CA LEU A 254 -7.47 10.76 -22.95
C LEU A 254 -6.39 11.00 -23.98
N SER A 255 -6.77 11.16 -25.25
CA SER A 255 -5.96 11.88 -26.24
C SER A 255 -6.67 13.16 -26.66
N ARG A 256 -5.92 14.22 -26.92
CA ARG A 256 -6.45 15.50 -27.38
C ARG A 256 -5.49 16.14 -28.38
N ASP A 257 -6.08 16.69 -29.45
CA ASP A 257 -5.39 17.43 -30.50
C ASP A 257 -4.29 16.63 -31.25
N GLY A 258 -4.20 15.30 -31.05
CA GLY A 258 -3.20 14.42 -31.68
C GLY A 258 -3.36 12.95 -31.30
N ALA A 259 -2.28 12.19 -31.44
CA ALA A 259 -2.21 10.77 -31.15
C ALA A 259 -1.53 10.52 -29.79
N THR A 260 -2.05 9.52 -29.07
CA THR A 260 -1.48 9.04 -27.82
C THR A 260 -1.53 7.51 -27.80
N THR A 261 -0.43 6.88 -27.41
CA THR A 261 -0.37 5.44 -27.14
C THR A 261 -0.30 5.21 -25.64
N PHE A 262 -0.98 4.17 -25.18
CA PHE A 262 -1.06 3.79 -23.78
C PHE A 262 -0.63 2.33 -23.60
N ASP A 263 0.10 2.08 -22.53
CA ASP A 263 0.49 0.74 -22.09
C ASP A 263 0.50 0.69 -20.54
N ASP A 264 0.55 -0.51 -19.96
CA ASP A 264 0.66 -0.75 -18.51
C ASP A 264 -0.32 0.10 -17.67
N PHE A 265 -1.60 0.14 -18.05
CA PHE A 265 -2.62 0.84 -17.29
C PHE A 265 -2.87 0.12 -15.97
N THR A 266 -2.80 0.82 -14.85
CA THR A 266 -3.01 0.26 -13.50
C THR A 266 -4.02 1.10 -12.72
N VAL A 267 -4.86 0.43 -11.92
CA VAL A 267 -5.85 1.06 -11.06
C VAL A 267 -5.82 0.38 -9.71
N ARG A 268 -5.73 1.15 -8.63
CA ARG A 268 -5.77 0.63 -7.26
C ARG A 268 -6.69 1.44 -6.38
N THR A 269 -7.38 0.78 -5.46
CA THR A 269 -8.14 1.48 -4.41
C THR A 269 -8.10 0.73 -3.10
N ASN A 270 -8.24 1.47 -2.00
CA ASN A 270 -8.38 0.93 -0.65
C ASN A 270 -9.84 0.95 -0.17
N ASP A 271 -10.80 1.01 -1.09
CA ASP A 271 -12.22 1.03 -0.75
C ASP A 271 -12.64 -0.26 -0.03
N PRO A 272 -13.16 -0.17 1.21
CA PRO A 272 -13.67 -1.33 1.93
C PRO A 272 -14.79 -2.08 1.21
N ALA A 273 -15.46 -1.51 0.20
CA ALA A 273 -16.42 -2.22 -0.63
C ALA A 273 -15.79 -3.40 -1.40
N PHE A 274 -14.48 -3.32 -1.69
CA PHE A 274 -13.72 -4.43 -2.27
C PHE A 274 -13.00 -5.27 -1.21
N ALA A 275 -12.97 -4.79 0.05
CA ALA A 275 -12.65 -5.60 1.22
C ALA A 275 -13.87 -6.47 1.58
N GLY A 276 -14.10 -7.50 0.78
CA GLY A 276 -14.91 -8.64 1.19
C GLY A 276 -14.01 -9.82 1.57
N ASP A 277 -14.63 -10.95 1.87
CA ASP A 277 -14.01 -12.26 2.06
C ASP A 277 -13.20 -12.78 0.84
N ASN A 278 -13.03 -11.96 -0.21
CA ASN A 278 -12.27 -12.29 -1.39
C ASN A 278 -10.82 -12.63 -1.01
N LEU A 279 -10.29 -13.73 -1.54
CA LEU A 279 -8.86 -13.96 -1.54
C LEU A 279 -8.17 -13.13 -2.61
N LEU A 280 -7.15 -12.36 -2.23
CA LEU A 280 -6.39 -11.51 -3.15
C LEU A 280 -5.04 -12.16 -3.53
N ALA A 281 -4.59 -11.95 -4.78
CA ALA A 281 -3.23 -12.28 -5.19
C ALA A 281 -2.22 -11.31 -4.55
N THR A 282 -1.08 -11.82 -4.09
CA THR A 282 0.04 -10.95 -3.67
C THR A 282 0.89 -10.62 -4.91
N ALA A 283 1.10 -9.32 -5.16
CA ALA A 283 1.82 -8.83 -6.33
C ALA A 283 3.13 -9.59 -6.61
N ALA A 284 3.19 -10.25 -7.77
CA ALA A 284 4.41 -10.80 -8.36
C ALA A 284 4.65 -10.19 -9.75
N THR A 285 5.91 -10.17 -10.19
CA THR A 285 6.40 -9.40 -11.35
C THR A 285 6.17 -10.09 -12.71
N GLN A 286 5.10 -10.87 -12.86
CA GLN A 286 4.79 -11.59 -14.09
C GLN A 286 3.28 -11.50 -14.33
N ARG A 287 2.86 -10.63 -15.24
CA ARG A 287 1.58 -10.70 -15.94
C ARG A 287 1.92 -11.07 -17.39
N GLY A 288 1.24 -12.07 -17.91
CA GLY A 288 1.44 -12.58 -19.25
C GLY A 288 0.48 -13.74 -19.48
N MET A 289 0.13 -14.01 -20.74
CA MET A 289 -0.93 -14.93 -21.17
C MET A 289 -0.99 -16.24 -20.35
N ALA A 290 -1.81 -16.22 -19.29
CA ALA A 290 -2.10 -17.38 -18.48
C ALA A 290 -3.15 -18.25 -19.18
N GLU A 291 -2.96 -19.56 -19.15
CA GLU A 291 -3.98 -20.49 -19.66
C GLU A 291 -5.23 -20.41 -18.78
N GLU A 292 -6.40 -20.23 -19.41
CA GLU A 292 -7.68 -20.18 -18.69
C GLU A 292 -7.97 -21.52 -18.00
N LEU A 293 -8.46 -21.41 -16.77
CA LEU A 293 -8.94 -22.55 -15.98
C LEU A 293 -10.13 -23.22 -16.67
N THR A 294 -10.13 -24.55 -16.70
CA THR A 294 -11.27 -25.32 -17.20
C THR A 294 -12.15 -25.83 -16.07
N GLU A 295 -13.45 -25.98 -16.33
CA GLU A 295 -14.43 -26.56 -15.40
C GLU A 295 -14.01 -27.95 -14.89
N GLY A 296 -13.35 -28.75 -15.74
CA GLY A 296 -12.86 -30.08 -15.34
C GLY A 296 -11.71 -30.02 -14.34
N GLN A 297 -10.81 -29.04 -14.48
CA GLN A 297 -9.73 -28.81 -13.53
C GLN A 297 -10.28 -28.29 -12.20
N LEU A 298 -11.18 -27.30 -12.25
CA LEU A 298 -11.84 -26.76 -11.05
C LEU A 298 -12.60 -27.85 -10.29
N ALA A 299 -13.36 -28.71 -10.97
CA ALA A 299 -14.10 -29.79 -10.33
C ALA A 299 -13.19 -30.80 -9.60
N SER A 300 -12.03 -31.14 -10.16
CA SER A 300 -11.07 -32.04 -9.53
C SER A 300 -10.51 -31.46 -8.23
N ILE A 301 -10.16 -30.17 -8.25
CA ILE A 301 -9.63 -29.47 -7.09
C ILE A 301 -10.71 -29.22 -6.02
N ALA A 302 -11.92 -28.84 -6.45
CA ALA A 302 -13.06 -28.63 -5.55
C ALA A 302 -13.43 -29.91 -4.77
N SER A 303 -13.41 -31.07 -5.42
CA SER A 303 -13.64 -32.34 -4.73
C SER A 303 -12.63 -32.57 -3.61
N GLU A 304 -11.36 -32.24 -3.83
CA GLU A 304 -10.33 -32.40 -2.80
C GLU A 304 -10.47 -31.36 -1.67
N ALA A 305 -10.79 -30.11 -1.99
CA ALA A 305 -11.02 -29.09 -0.98
C ALA A 305 -12.17 -29.50 -0.02
N ILE A 306 -13.25 -30.07 -0.56
CA ILE A 306 -14.36 -30.60 0.24
C ILE A 306 -13.89 -31.78 1.12
N ASP A 307 -13.11 -32.71 0.57
CA ASP A 307 -12.56 -33.84 1.32
C ASP A 307 -11.70 -33.35 2.50
N ARG A 308 -10.84 -32.34 2.28
CA ARG A 308 -9.95 -31.79 3.32
C ARG A 308 -10.71 -31.04 4.41
N TRP A 309 -11.68 -30.20 4.06
CA TRP A 309 -12.53 -29.55 5.07
C TRP A 309 -13.39 -30.55 5.84
N SER A 310 -13.86 -31.62 5.19
CA SER A 310 -14.61 -32.70 5.84
C SER A 310 -13.76 -33.52 6.83
N ALA A 311 -12.43 -33.49 6.67
CA ALA A 311 -11.50 -34.15 7.58
C ALA A 311 -11.21 -33.32 8.85
N VAL A 312 -11.50 -32.01 8.85
CA VAL A 312 -11.32 -31.13 10.02
C VAL A 312 -12.42 -31.41 11.04
N SER A 313 -12.04 -32.07 12.14
CA SER A 313 -13.01 -32.61 13.10
C SER A 313 -13.83 -31.55 13.86
N THR A 314 -13.38 -30.30 13.84
CA THR A 314 -13.99 -29.16 14.53
C THR A 314 -15.01 -28.40 13.69
N ILE A 315 -15.16 -28.73 12.41
CA ILE A 315 -15.99 -28.00 11.44
C ILE A 315 -17.13 -28.88 10.90
N ASP A 316 -18.33 -28.30 10.78
CA ASP A 316 -19.46 -28.94 10.11
C ASP A 316 -19.40 -28.64 8.60
N ALA A 317 -18.81 -29.56 7.84
CA ALA A 317 -18.66 -29.43 6.39
C ALA A 317 -19.95 -29.66 5.59
N SER A 318 -21.11 -29.85 6.22
CA SER A 318 -22.37 -30.14 5.52
C SER A 318 -22.81 -29.04 4.55
N ALA A 319 -22.43 -27.78 4.81
CA ALA A 319 -22.67 -26.64 3.91
C ALA A 319 -21.98 -26.80 2.54
N LEU A 320 -20.87 -27.54 2.47
CA LEU A 320 -20.10 -27.71 1.23
C LEU A 320 -20.73 -28.70 0.25
N ALA A 321 -21.60 -29.61 0.72
CA ALA A 321 -22.16 -30.68 -0.10
C ALA A 321 -23.08 -30.19 -1.24
N ALA A 322 -23.61 -28.96 -1.13
CA ALA A 322 -24.47 -28.35 -2.14
C ALA A 322 -23.83 -27.13 -2.82
N LEU A 323 -22.54 -26.87 -2.53
CA LEU A 323 -21.82 -25.71 -3.02
C LEU A 323 -21.55 -25.85 -4.53
N ARG A 324 -21.80 -24.77 -5.27
CA ARG A 324 -21.40 -24.68 -6.69
C ARG A 324 -20.04 -24.03 -6.81
N PHE A 325 -19.28 -24.46 -7.80
CA PHE A 325 -18.02 -23.84 -8.18
C PHE A 325 -18.20 -23.32 -9.60
N GLU A 326 -17.92 -22.04 -9.81
CA GLU A 326 -18.16 -21.35 -11.07
C GLU A 326 -16.92 -20.53 -11.44
N ILE A 327 -16.53 -20.58 -12.71
CA ILE A 327 -15.46 -19.74 -13.24
C ILE A 327 -16.07 -18.42 -13.70
N VAL A 328 -15.63 -17.32 -13.09
CA VAL A 328 -16.13 -15.97 -13.37
C VAL A 328 -14.93 -15.06 -13.45
N ASP A 329 -14.90 -14.19 -14.46
CA ASP A 329 -13.92 -13.10 -14.54
C ASP A 329 -14.08 -12.17 -13.32
N LEU A 330 -13.15 -12.25 -12.38
CA LEU A 330 -13.20 -11.50 -11.13
C LEU A 330 -12.33 -10.25 -11.29
N PRO A 331 -12.84 -9.08 -10.90
CA PRO A 331 -12.16 -7.85 -11.25
C PRO A 331 -10.87 -7.69 -10.43
N GLY A 332 -9.78 -7.32 -11.09
CA GLY A 332 -8.52 -6.98 -10.44
C GLY A 332 -7.72 -8.19 -9.95
N ILE A 333 -7.13 -8.10 -8.75
CA ILE A 333 -6.30 -9.15 -8.13
C ILE A 333 -7.10 -10.21 -7.36
N ILE A 334 -8.41 -10.28 -7.55
CA ILE A 334 -9.27 -11.22 -6.83
C ILE A 334 -9.07 -12.62 -7.42
N LEU A 335 -8.65 -13.57 -6.59
CA LEU A 335 -8.45 -14.97 -6.97
C LEU A 335 -9.73 -15.79 -6.83
N GLY A 336 -10.53 -15.47 -5.82
CA GLY A 336 -11.74 -16.19 -5.49
C GLY A 336 -12.73 -15.32 -4.71
N ARG A 337 -13.99 -15.72 -4.74
CA ARG A 337 -15.06 -15.13 -3.94
C ARG A 337 -16.08 -16.17 -3.52
N ALA A 338 -16.29 -16.30 -2.22
CA ALA A 338 -17.41 -17.01 -1.66
C ALA A 338 -18.70 -16.18 -1.70
N THR A 339 -19.80 -16.86 -2.00
CA THR A 339 -21.17 -16.38 -1.82
C THR A 339 -21.92 -17.38 -0.95
N GLU A 340 -23.17 -17.09 -0.59
CA GLU A 340 -23.98 -17.99 0.25
C GLU A 340 -24.08 -19.43 -0.31
N ASN A 341 -24.02 -19.62 -1.64
CA ASN A 341 -24.23 -20.93 -2.27
C ASN A 341 -23.27 -21.26 -3.43
N ALA A 342 -22.24 -20.45 -3.65
CA ALA A 342 -21.27 -20.67 -4.72
C ALA A 342 -19.90 -20.09 -4.36
N VAL A 343 -18.84 -20.75 -4.84
CA VAL A 343 -17.47 -20.25 -4.87
C VAL A 343 -17.16 -19.87 -6.32
N LEU A 344 -16.86 -18.59 -6.52
CA LEU A 344 -16.45 -18.03 -7.80
C LEU A 344 -14.93 -18.02 -7.85
N ILE A 345 -14.35 -18.49 -8.95
CA ILE A 345 -12.90 -18.54 -9.15
C ILE A 345 -12.54 -17.78 -10.42
N ASP A 346 -11.49 -16.99 -10.35
CA ASP A 346 -10.98 -16.25 -11.50
C ASP A 346 -10.43 -17.20 -12.59
N PRO A 347 -10.70 -16.99 -13.89
CA PRO A 347 -10.21 -17.86 -14.96
C PRO A 347 -8.69 -17.89 -15.08
N THR A 348 -7.97 -16.82 -14.74
CA THR A 348 -6.53 -16.67 -15.03
C THR A 348 -5.65 -16.48 -13.79
N ALA A 349 -6.23 -16.56 -12.60
CA ALA A 349 -5.62 -16.18 -11.34
C ALA A 349 -5.18 -14.72 -11.33
N ALA A 350 -6.04 -13.81 -11.81
CA ALA A 350 -5.74 -12.39 -12.01
C ALA A 350 -4.50 -12.15 -12.90
N GLY A 351 -4.34 -12.98 -13.94
CA GLY A 351 -3.19 -12.95 -14.86
C GLY A 351 -1.91 -13.61 -14.35
N TYR A 352 -1.89 -14.17 -13.13
CA TYR A 352 -0.71 -14.86 -12.57
C TYR A 352 -0.59 -16.34 -12.96
N GLY A 353 -1.65 -16.91 -13.54
CA GLY A 353 -1.72 -18.32 -13.91
C GLY A 353 -1.99 -19.25 -12.74
N TRP A 354 -2.72 -20.33 -13.04
CA TRP A 354 -3.05 -21.37 -12.07
C TRP A 354 -2.02 -22.49 -12.05
N PHE A 355 -1.59 -22.85 -10.85
CA PHE A 355 -1.07 -24.18 -10.58
C PHE A 355 -2.27 -25.11 -10.31
N VAL A 356 -2.52 -26.00 -11.26
CA VAL A 356 -3.54 -27.04 -11.14
C VAL A 356 -2.85 -28.37 -10.83
N ASP A 357 -3.06 -28.84 -9.62
CA ASP A 357 -2.49 -30.09 -9.14
C ASP A 357 -3.20 -31.30 -9.77
N VAL A 358 -2.43 -32.18 -10.42
CA VAL A 358 -2.92 -33.42 -11.02
C VAL A 358 -3.08 -34.55 -10.01
N THR A 359 -2.44 -34.41 -8.86
CA THR A 359 -2.37 -35.34 -7.73
C THR A 359 -2.77 -34.64 -6.42
N PRO A 360 -3.93 -33.94 -6.38
CA PRO A 360 -4.27 -33.04 -5.26
C PRO A 360 -4.43 -33.73 -3.90
N LYS A 361 -4.40 -35.08 -3.86
CA LYS A 361 -4.51 -35.90 -2.65
C LYS A 361 -3.19 -36.19 -1.94
N ASP A 362 -2.04 -36.00 -2.59
CA ASP A 362 -0.75 -36.49 -2.06
C ASP A 362 0.26 -35.40 -1.70
N ASP A 363 0.03 -34.15 -2.12
CA ASP A 363 0.89 -32.98 -1.86
C ASP A 363 2.37 -33.22 -2.24
N SER A 364 2.65 -34.16 -3.14
CA SER A 364 4.01 -34.63 -3.44
C SER A 364 4.89 -33.56 -4.09
N GLU A 365 4.26 -32.52 -4.62
CA GLU A 365 4.81 -31.36 -5.30
C GLU A 365 5.40 -30.34 -4.30
N PHE A 366 5.00 -30.45 -3.02
CA PHE A 366 5.34 -29.50 -1.97
C PHE A 366 6.13 -30.12 -0.80
N ARG A 367 6.87 -29.27 -0.08
CA ARG A 367 7.51 -29.59 1.19
C ARG A 367 7.21 -28.52 2.22
N GLN A 368 7.09 -28.94 3.47
CA GLN A 368 6.84 -28.01 4.57
C GLN A 368 8.09 -27.19 4.89
N MET A 369 7.96 -25.86 4.82
CA MET A 369 8.98 -24.90 5.21
C MET A 369 8.32 -23.74 5.96
N GLY A 370 8.70 -23.53 7.22
CA GLY A 370 8.25 -22.35 7.99
C GLY A 370 6.74 -22.24 8.18
N GLY A 371 6.02 -23.35 8.34
CA GLY A 371 4.57 -23.36 8.58
C GLY A 371 3.68 -23.41 7.33
N SER A 372 4.26 -23.26 6.12
CA SER A 372 3.54 -23.38 4.84
C SER A 372 4.16 -24.48 3.96
N LEU A 373 3.38 -25.00 3.01
CA LEU A 373 3.90 -25.86 1.95
C LEU A 373 4.46 -25.01 0.81
N GLN A 374 5.74 -25.24 0.46
CA GLN A 374 6.44 -24.59 -0.64
C GLN A 374 6.85 -25.62 -1.70
N PRO A 375 6.99 -25.24 -2.98
CA PRO A 375 7.15 -26.18 -4.08
C PRO A 375 8.56 -26.77 -4.07
N VAL A 376 8.67 -28.04 -4.43
CA VAL A 376 9.96 -28.69 -4.60
C VAL A 376 10.52 -28.34 -5.99
N ALA A 377 11.49 -27.42 -6.03
CA ALA A 377 12.06 -26.86 -7.26
C ALA A 377 12.61 -27.89 -8.30
N ALA A 378 12.81 -29.15 -7.92
CA ALA A 378 13.37 -30.18 -8.78
C ALA A 378 12.34 -30.92 -9.66
N THR A 379 11.06 -30.91 -9.30
CA THR A 379 10.01 -31.68 -10.00
C THR A 379 9.00 -30.80 -10.72
N GLU A 380 8.67 -29.61 -10.18
CA GLU A 380 7.55 -28.82 -10.71
C GLU A 380 7.85 -27.33 -10.82
N ARG A 381 8.39 -26.94 -11.98
CA ARG A 381 8.74 -25.54 -12.26
C ARG A 381 7.52 -24.63 -12.32
N GLN A 382 6.34 -25.17 -12.66
CA GLN A 382 5.08 -24.41 -12.78
C GLN A 382 4.52 -24.00 -11.41
N ALA A 383 4.60 -24.89 -10.41
CA ALA A 383 4.19 -24.58 -9.03
C ALA A 383 4.97 -23.41 -8.42
N LEU A 384 6.23 -23.16 -8.83
CA LEU A 384 7.02 -22.04 -8.33
C LEU A 384 6.54 -20.66 -8.78
N TYR A 385 5.83 -20.58 -9.91
CA TYR A 385 5.54 -19.31 -10.59
C TYR A 385 4.04 -19.08 -10.83
N SER A 386 3.18 -19.92 -10.25
CA SER A 386 1.72 -19.83 -10.43
C SER A 386 1.02 -19.83 -9.08
N VAL A 387 -0.25 -19.44 -9.05
CA VAL A 387 -1.09 -19.44 -7.84
C VAL A 387 -1.66 -20.85 -7.60
N ASP A 388 -1.57 -21.38 -6.38
CA ASP A 388 -2.10 -22.71 -6.06
C ASP A 388 -3.63 -22.73 -5.99
N LEU A 389 -4.27 -23.37 -6.97
CA LEU A 389 -5.74 -23.40 -7.06
C LEU A 389 -6.39 -24.10 -5.86
N LEU A 390 -5.75 -25.15 -5.32
CA LEU A 390 -6.28 -25.87 -4.16
C LEU A 390 -6.38 -24.96 -2.93
N THR A 391 -5.38 -24.13 -2.68
CA THR A 391 -5.39 -23.16 -1.58
C THR A 391 -6.52 -22.13 -1.72
N VAL A 392 -6.74 -21.61 -2.94
CA VAL A 392 -7.83 -20.64 -3.18
C VAL A 392 -9.19 -21.29 -2.92
N VAL A 393 -9.43 -22.48 -3.48
CA VAL A 393 -10.70 -23.18 -3.30
C VAL A 393 -10.92 -23.56 -1.83
N LEU A 394 -9.87 -23.93 -1.10
CA LEU A 394 -9.94 -24.16 0.34
C LEU A 394 -10.31 -22.88 1.11
N HIS A 395 -9.70 -21.75 0.78
CA HIS A 395 -10.00 -20.46 1.41
C HIS A 395 -11.47 -20.07 1.24
N GLU A 396 -11.97 -20.07 0.00
CA GLU A 396 -13.35 -19.68 -0.28
C GLU A 396 -14.37 -20.66 0.32
N ALA A 397 -14.05 -21.96 0.35
CA ALA A 397 -14.87 -22.94 1.08
C ALA A 397 -14.89 -22.67 2.60
N GLY A 398 -13.81 -22.13 3.17
CA GLY A 398 -13.77 -21.70 4.57
C GLY A 398 -14.77 -20.58 4.87
N HIS A 399 -14.93 -19.62 3.97
CA HIS A 399 -15.95 -18.56 4.10
C HIS A 399 -17.37 -19.10 4.04
N VAL A 400 -17.64 -20.09 3.18
CA VAL A 400 -18.93 -20.79 3.15
C VAL A 400 -19.23 -21.49 4.48
N LEU A 401 -18.18 -21.94 5.19
CA LEU A 401 -18.25 -22.53 6.52
C LEU A 401 -18.35 -21.49 7.65
N GLY A 402 -18.33 -20.20 7.32
CA GLY A 402 -18.42 -19.08 8.26
C GLY A 402 -17.11 -18.78 8.98
N LEU A 403 -15.96 -19.14 8.40
CA LEU A 403 -14.65 -18.74 8.88
C LEU A 403 -14.29 -17.37 8.31
N ASP A 404 -13.96 -16.41 9.17
CA ASP A 404 -13.43 -15.11 8.74
C ASP A 404 -11.95 -15.23 8.35
N HIS A 405 -11.42 -14.20 7.69
CA HIS A 405 -9.99 -14.09 7.43
C HIS A 405 -9.16 -14.12 8.72
N MET A 406 -7.98 -14.75 8.64
CA MET A 406 -6.99 -14.79 9.72
C MET A 406 -5.85 -13.81 9.45
N ILE A 407 -5.25 -13.28 10.52
CA ILE A 407 -4.13 -12.32 10.45
C ILE A 407 -2.81 -13.06 10.13
N GLU A 408 -2.74 -14.33 10.47
CA GLU A 408 -1.60 -15.20 10.25
C GLU A 408 -1.41 -15.48 8.76
N ALA A 409 -0.40 -14.86 8.14
CA ALA A 409 -0.10 -14.97 6.71
C ALA A 409 0.23 -16.39 6.20
N TYR A 410 0.33 -17.40 7.07
CA TYR A 410 0.54 -18.81 6.71
C TYR A 410 -0.74 -19.65 6.85
N ASP A 411 -1.82 -19.09 7.36
CA ASP A 411 -3.10 -19.78 7.50
C ASP A 411 -3.86 -19.82 6.17
N VAL A 412 -4.63 -20.90 5.94
CA VAL A 412 -5.45 -21.03 4.73
C VAL A 412 -6.48 -19.90 4.61
N MET A 413 -6.93 -19.33 5.74
CA MET A 413 -7.85 -18.19 5.80
C MET A 413 -7.15 -16.82 5.74
N ALA A 414 -5.84 -16.72 5.43
CA ALA A 414 -5.21 -15.42 5.23
C ALA A 414 -5.78 -14.68 4.00
N SER A 415 -5.94 -13.36 4.08
CA SER A 415 -6.61 -12.53 3.05
C SER A 415 -5.85 -12.39 1.72
N SER A 416 -4.61 -12.86 1.65
CA SER A 416 -3.82 -12.85 0.42
C SER A 416 -2.98 -14.12 0.24
N LEU A 417 -2.74 -14.47 -1.03
CA LEU A 417 -1.97 -15.64 -1.43
C LEU A 417 -0.82 -15.27 -2.38
N PRO A 418 0.44 -15.53 -2.00
CA PRO A 418 1.58 -15.43 -2.92
C PRO A 418 1.63 -16.61 -3.91
N ILE A 419 2.28 -16.40 -5.05
CA ILE A 419 2.61 -17.50 -5.99
C ILE A 419 3.45 -18.58 -5.32
N GLY A 420 3.23 -19.82 -5.74
CA GLY A 420 3.95 -21.00 -5.25
C GLY A 420 3.81 -21.28 -3.76
N VAL A 421 2.71 -20.85 -3.14
CA VAL A 421 2.39 -21.17 -1.76
C VAL A 421 1.16 -22.06 -1.73
N ARG A 422 1.28 -23.23 -1.09
CA ARG A 422 0.13 -24.04 -0.71
C ARG A 422 -0.14 -23.92 0.79
N ARG A 423 -1.40 -23.69 1.16
CA ARG A 423 -1.88 -23.67 2.54
C ARG A 423 -3.03 -24.64 2.71
N LEU A 424 -3.04 -25.35 3.84
CA LEU A 424 -4.01 -26.39 4.14
C LEU A 424 -4.79 -26.04 5.41
N PRO A 425 -6.03 -26.52 5.57
CA PRO A 425 -6.73 -26.46 6.83
C PRO A 425 -5.89 -27.17 7.91
N SER A 426 -5.72 -26.54 9.05
CA SER A 426 -5.04 -27.16 10.19
C SER A 426 -6.07 -27.49 11.29
N ASP A 427 -6.02 -28.71 11.80
CA ASP A 427 -6.61 -28.98 13.11
C ASP A 427 -5.65 -28.38 14.16
N VAL A 428 -6.19 -27.58 15.07
CA VAL A 428 -5.43 -26.88 16.13
C VAL A 428 -4.61 -27.84 17.03
N SER A 429 -4.75 -29.16 16.85
CA SER A 429 -4.02 -30.23 17.53
C SER A 429 -2.67 -30.61 16.93
N ASP A 430 -2.32 -30.23 15.69
CA ASP A 430 -1.07 -30.67 15.04
C ASP A 430 0.11 -29.69 15.19
N LEU A 431 -0.08 -28.58 15.93
CA LEU A 431 0.99 -27.62 16.24
C LEU A 431 1.85 -28.01 17.46
N THR A 432 1.63 -29.19 18.07
CA THR A 432 2.61 -29.73 19.03
C THR A 432 3.80 -30.30 18.27
N VAL A 433 4.79 -29.45 18.00
CA VAL A 433 6.15 -29.93 17.76
C VAL A 433 6.60 -30.65 19.04
N GLU A 434 6.53 -31.98 19.06
CA GLU A 434 7.34 -32.79 19.97
C GLU A 434 8.81 -32.52 19.62
N ILE A 435 9.39 -31.48 20.22
CA ILE A 435 10.84 -31.36 20.28
C ILE A 435 11.28 -32.48 21.23
N GLY A 436 11.64 -33.64 20.68
CA GLY A 436 12.23 -34.74 21.43
C GLY A 436 13.47 -34.24 22.17
N LEU A 437 13.34 -34.01 23.48
CA LEU A 437 14.41 -33.58 24.39
C LEU A 437 15.47 -34.68 24.65
N SER A 438 15.68 -35.63 23.71
CA SER A 438 16.64 -36.73 23.85
C SER A 438 17.98 -36.52 23.15
N GLU A 439 18.14 -35.50 22.30
CA GLU A 439 19.36 -35.34 21.46
C GLU A 439 20.38 -34.32 22.02
N LEU A 440 20.08 -33.53 23.05
CA LEU A 440 21.01 -32.51 23.58
C LEU A 440 21.99 -33.01 24.66
N SER A 441 22.21 -34.33 24.79
CA SER A 441 23.10 -34.92 25.81
C SER A 441 24.40 -35.51 25.25
N ARG A 442 25.00 -34.93 24.21
CA ARG A 442 26.37 -35.30 23.80
C ARG A 442 27.29 -34.08 23.82
N PRO A 443 28.27 -34.00 24.75
CA PRO A 443 29.29 -32.96 24.68
C PRO A 443 30.18 -33.24 23.45
N LEU A 444 30.40 -32.20 22.64
CA LEU A 444 31.31 -32.22 21.49
C LEU A 444 32.77 -32.34 21.99
N ASP A 445 33.42 -33.46 21.68
CA ASP A 445 34.87 -33.62 21.78
C ASP A 445 35.54 -32.77 20.69
N VAL A 446 36.20 -31.68 21.07
CA VAL A 446 37.12 -30.94 20.19
C VAL A 446 38.55 -31.13 20.67
N VAL A 447 39.35 -31.71 19.79
CA VAL A 447 40.75 -32.10 19.96
C VAL A 447 41.66 -30.88 20.18
N SER A 448 42.51 -30.97 21.20
CA SER A 448 43.56 -30.01 21.55
C SER A 448 44.91 -30.34 20.89
N SER A 449 45.55 -29.37 20.22
CA SER A 449 47.02 -29.18 20.15
C SER A 449 47.27 -27.74 19.67
N LEU A 450 47.97 -26.84 20.36
CA LEU A 450 49.36 -26.90 20.83
C LEU A 450 49.59 -25.87 21.97
N ALA A 451 50.44 -26.22 22.94
CA ALA A 451 51.01 -25.35 24.00
C ALA A 451 52.06 -24.37 23.43
N GLY A 452 52.43 -23.20 23.97
CA GLY A 452 52.19 -22.39 25.19
C GLY A 452 53.05 -21.08 25.03
N PRO A 453 53.51 -20.36 26.08
CA PRO A 453 52.90 -19.98 27.35
C PRO A 453 52.97 -18.44 27.69
N SER A 454 52.26 -18.05 28.76
CA SER A 454 52.42 -16.85 29.63
C SER A 454 51.94 -15.48 29.10
N LEU A 455 51.37 -14.54 29.85
CA LEU A 455 51.47 -14.18 31.27
C LEU A 455 50.22 -13.33 31.72
N VAL A 456 50.06 -13.16 33.02
CA VAL A 456 48.88 -12.73 33.82
C VAL A 456 48.62 -11.20 33.83
N THR A 457 47.35 -10.73 33.82
CA THR A 457 46.68 -9.94 34.91
C THR A 457 45.42 -9.17 34.48
N SER A 458 44.40 -9.31 35.35
CA SER A 458 43.33 -8.39 35.80
C SER A 458 42.26 -7.83 34.83
N GLY A 459 41.00 -8.15 35.16
CA GLY A 459 39.85 -7.25 34.98
C GLY A 459 38.62 -7.88 34.31
N SER A 460 37.84 -8.70 35.02
CA SER A 460 36.51 -9.15 34.58
C SER A 460 35.44 -8.15 35.06
N TRP A 461 34.66 -7.64 34.10
CA TRP A 461 33.32 -7.10 34.30
C TRP A 461 32.37 -8.02 33.52
N ASP A 462 31.74 -8.96 34.23
CA ASP A 462 30.63 -9.72 33.69
C ASP A 462 29.32 -9.04 34.08
N SER A 463 28.55 -8.64 33.07
CA SER A 463 27.11 -8.48 33.19
C SER A 463 26.49 -9.38 32.13
N HIS A 464 25.69 -10.38 32.56
CA HIS A 464 24.32 -10.65 32.12
C HIS A 464 23.78 -11.94 32.76
N ALA A 465 22.45 -12.00 32.81
CA ALA A 465 21.58 -13.04 33.35
C ALA A 465 21.42 -12.99 34.89
N ALA A 466 20.23 -13.07 35.47
CA ALA A 466 18.97 -13.61 34.94
C ALA A 466 17.78 -13.04 35.74
N TRP A 467 16.65 -12.81 35.06
CA TRP A 467 15.33 -12.80 35.68
C TRP A 467 14.72 -14.19 35.49
N ALA A 468 14.38 -14.87 36.59
CA ALA A 468 13.44 -15.98 36.59
C ALA A 468 12.72 -16.11 37.94
N SER A 469 11.42 -15.79 37.87
CA SER A 469 10.25 -16.40 38.54
C SER A 469 10.17 -16.56 40.07
N ALA A 470 9.10 -15.92 40.57
CA ALA A 470 8.07 -16.43 41.49
C ALA A 470 8.40 -16.53 43.01
N GLN A 471 7.74 -15.71 43.83
CA GLN A 471 6.52 -16.10 44.56
C GLN A 471 6.02 -14.96 45.49
N MET A 472 4.71 -14.97 45.63
CA MET A 472 3.82 -14.07 46.36
C MET A 472 4.08 -14.09 47.88
N THR A 473 4.22 -12.93 48.54
CA THR A 473 3.75 -12.72 49.93
C THR A 473 3.50 -11.24 50.18
N GLN A 474 2.26 -10.91 50.54
CA GLN A 474 1.85 -9.62 51.09
C GLN A 474 2.51 -9.35 52.45
N VAL A 475 3.07 -8.14 52.65
CA VAL A 475 2.96 -7.38 53.91
C VAL A 475 3.03 -5.88 53.58
N LEU A 476 1.93 -5.15 53.79
CA LEU A 476 1.92 -3.74 54.23
C LEU A 476 1.74 -3.76 55.77
N PRO A 477 2.03 -2.70 56.57
CA PRO A 477 2.06 -1.26 56.19
C PRO A 477 3.05 -0.34 56.99
N MET A 478 3.00 0.97 56.68
CA MET A 478 3.30 2.14 57.54
C MET A 478 4.79 2.40 57.92
N TYR A 479 5.36 3.61 58.03
CA TYR A 479 4.86 4.91 58.49
C TYR A 479 5.89 6.04 58.18
N ASP A 480 5.39 7.29 58.05
CA ASP A 480 6.01 8.63 58.20
C ASP A 480 7.34 8.99 57.48
N GLY A 481 7.69 10.24 57.18
CA GLY A 481 7.08 11.53 57.48
C GLY A 481 8.15 12.63 57.59
N THR A 482 8.38 13.34 56.49
CA THR A 482 8.72 14.79 56.45
C THR A 482 10.19 15.22 56.76
N PRO A 483 10.59 16.51 56.57
CA PRO A 483 11.47 16.92 55.47
C PRO A 483 12.65 17.80 55.93
N ALA A 484 13.57 18.19 55.03
CA ALA A 484 14.39 19.39 55.27
C ALA A 484 14.89 20.01 53.96
N ALA A 485 14.46 21.25 53.74
CA ALA A 485 14.95 22.19 52.74
C ALA A 485 16.29 22.82 53.16
N PHE A 486 17.09 23.33 52.21
CA PHE A 486 17.79 24.62 52.25
C PHE A 486 18.29 24.95 50.82
N GLY A 487 17.93 26.13 50.28
CA GLY A 487 18.44 26.68 49.00
C GLY A 487 19.75 27.47 49.18
N PRO A 488 19.99 28.58 48.46
CA PRO A 488 19.76 28.87 47.04
C PRO A 488 21.01 29.51 46.35
N LEU A 489 20.81 29.95 45.10
CA LEU A 489 21.48 31.06 44.38
C LEU A 489 22.78 30.84 43.57
N ALA A 490 22.59 31.09 42.25
CA ALA A 490 23.26 32.09 41.41
C ALA A 490 24.62 31.78 40.76
N GLY A 491 24.69 32.08 39.45
CA GLY A 491 25.95 32.39 38.77
C GLY A 491 25.96 32.03 37.28
N ILE A 492 25.49 32.96 36.45
CA ILE A 492 25.70 32.99 34.99
C ILE A 492 27.17 33.32 34.70
N VAL A 493 27.80 32.63 33.74
CA VAL A 493 28.85 33.18 32.86
C VAL A 493 28.73 32.54 31.47
N GLU A 494 28.53 33.38 30.45
CA GLU A 494 28.69 33.09 29.02
C GLU A 494 30.16 32.95 28.62
N ALA A 495 30.45 32.08 27.66
CA ALA A 495 31.44 32.22 26.57
C ALA A 495 31.30 30.94 25.71
N ASP A 496 30.65 30.96 24.55
CA ASP A 496 31.00 31.59 23.27
C ASP A 496 32.15 30.88 22.53
N GLU A 497 31.83 30.52 21.29
CA GLU A 497 32.65 30.04 20.16
C GLU A 497 33.61 28.83 20.30
N GLY A 498 33.59 27.99 19.26
CA GLY A 498 34.85 27.41 18.78
C GLY A 498 34.89 25.90 18.61
N ARG A 499 34.63 25.47 17.37
CA ARG A 499 34.84 24.13 16.81
C ARG A 499 36.14 23.44 17.24
N PHE A 500 36.10 22.13 17.51
CA PHE A 500 36.54 21.03 16.62
C PHE A 500 36.88 19.76 17.40
N GLN A 501 36.64 18.64 16.72
CA GLN A 501 36.96 17.27 17.08
C GLN A 501 38.41 17.08 17.54
N TYR A 502 38.60 16.16 18.50
CA TYR A 502 39.77 15.31 18.53
C TYR A 502 39.37 13.85 18.70
N ALA A 503 39.91 13.03 17.81
CA ALA A 503 40.02 11.60 17.93
C ALA A 503 41.33 11.25 18.66
N LEU A 504 41.26 10.13 19.39
CA LEU A 504 42.30 9.18 19.78
C LEU A 504 43.29 9.49 20.92
N ALA A 505 43.19 8.58 21.90
CA ALA A 505 44.24 7.68 22.40
C ALA A 505 44.83 7.95 23.79
N GLU A 506 44.61 6.93 24.62
CA GLU A 506 45.51 6.36 25.63
C GLU A 506 45.81 7.15 26.91
N GLY A 507 45.46 6.49 28.02
CA GLY A 507 45.69 6.86 29.41
C GLY A 507 44.86 5.96 30.31
#